data_AF-A0A936J8V8-F1
#
_entry.id   AF-A0A936J8V8-F1
#
_cell.length_a   1.000
_cell.length_b   1.000
_cell.length_c   1.000
_cell.angle_alpha   90.00
_cell.angle_beta   90.00
_cell.angle_gamma   90.00
#
_symmetry.space_group_name_H-M   'P 1'
#
loop_
_entity.id
_entity.type
_entity.pdbx_description
1 polymer ?
#
loop_
_entity_poly.entity_id
_entity_poly.type
_entity_poly.pdbx_seq_one_letter_code
_entity_poly.pdbx_strand_id
1 'polypeptide(L)'
;MNRVLAHTGARYPIVQAPMGWIARSTLASAVSRAGGLGIIETSSGETANCQREITAMVASGLPFGVNLPIRFLKDDAMLRFVCESGIRFVTTSAGSPAKFIAPLKAAGINVYHAVPTLETALKCVDAGVDGLVVEGGEGGGFKNPEEVSTLVLLQAIRERVEVPLIAAGGIVDGRGMAAAFALGAEGIQMGTRFVASAESPVHAHYKDAIVSAEITGTWMLNTKSTPCIRALKTDFTRTIHDAGLMQPDTFTGIQQVYFGGDMNAAPALAGQSAGLIHAVKPVQQIIDETVAEFHTISARMGAMAAARQFG
;
A
#
# COMPACT_ATOMS: atom_id res chain seq x y z
N MET A 1 -9.53 -17.06 12.63
CA MET A 1 -8.63 -16.38 11.67
C MET A 1 -9.50 -15.53 10.75
N ASN A 2 -9.19 -14.25 10.51
CA ASN A 2 -10.00 -13.40 9.64
C ASN A 2 -9.77 -13.74 8.15
N ARG A 3 -10.58 -13.17 7.25
CA ARG A 3 -10.57 -13.55 5.82
C ARG A 3 -9.29 -13.11 5.10
N VAL A 4 -8.74 -11.93 5.44
CA VAL A 4 -7.46 -11.46 4.89
C VAL A 4 -6.32 -12.43 5.23
N LEU A 5 -6.24 -12.89 6.48
CA LEU A 5 -5.24 -13.89 6.89
C LEU A 5 -5.44 -15.22 6.16
N ALA A 6 -6.69 -15.67 5.99
CA ALA A 6 -7.01 -16.89 5.24
C ALA A 6 -6.59 -16.82 3.77
N HIS A 7 -6.79 -15.67 3.12
CA HIS A 7 -6.46 -15.49 1.69
C HIS A 7 -4.96 -15.32 1.44
N THR A 8 -4.22 -14.80 2.43
CA THR A 8 -2.81 -14.42 2.27
C THR A 8 -1.84 -15.42 2.89
N GLY A 9 -2.25 -16.14 3.93
CA GLY A 9 -1.39 -17.01 4.73
C GLY A 9 -0.40 -16.27 5.63
N ALA A 10 -0.51 -14.95 5.75
CA ALA A 10 0.29 -14.17 6.70
C ALA A 10 -0.11 -14.50 8.16
N ARG A 11 0.75 -14.11 9.11
CA ARG A 11 0.46 -14.24 10.55
C ARG A 11 -0.35 -13.05 11.07
N TYR A 12 0.00 -11.86 10.62
CA TYR A 12 -0.62 -10.59 10.98
C TYR A 12 -1.22 -9.94 9.74
N PRO A 13 -2.40 -9.30 9.82
CA PRO A 13 -3.08 -8.73 8.66
C PRO A 13 -2.51 -7.34 8.34
N ILE A 14 -1.18 -7.29 8.17
CA ILE A 14 -0.39 -6.10 7.90
C ILE A 14 0.31 -6.32 6.57
N VAL A 15 -0.06 -5.51 5.59
CA VAL A 15 0.44 -5.59 4.22
C VAL A 15 1.42 -4.45 3.96
N GLN A 16 2.54 -4.75 3.33
CA GLN A 16 3.42 -3.72 2.79
C GLN A 16 2.93 -3.28 1.41
N ALA A 17 2.68 -1.98 1.24
CA ALA A 17 2.11 -1.43 0.00
C ALA A 17 3.05 -1.65 -1.19
N PRO A 18 2.55 -2.00 -2.38
CA PRO A 18 3.38 -2.06 -3.57
C PRO A 18 3.89 -0.66 -3.94
N MET A 19 5.20 -0.49 -3.95
CA MET A 19 5.89 0.78 -4.16
C MET A 19 6.93 0.57 -5.25
N GLY A 20 6.72 1.15 -6.43
CA GLY A 20 7.62 1.00 -7.59
C GLY A 20 9.10 1.18 -7.20
N TRP A 21 9.95 0.28 -7.70
CA TRP A 21 11.38 0.12 -7.41
C TRP A 21 11.73 -0.30 -5.98
N ILE A 22 10.89 0.03 -4.99
CA ILE A 22 11.18 -0.14 -3.56
C ILE A 22 10.71 -1.50 -3.06
N ALA A 23 9.48 -1.88 -3.43
CA ALA A 23 8.77 -3.08 -2.98
C ALA A 23 9.25 -4.33 -3.72
N ARG A 24 10.53 -4.65 -3.51
CA ARG A 24 11.24 -5.79 -4.09
C ARG A 24 11.48 -6.87 -3.04
N SER A 25 12.03 -8.00 -3.46
CA SER A 25 12.28 -9.17 -2.60
C SER A 25 12.97 -8.85 -1.26
N THR A 26 13.90 -7.87 -1.21
CA THR A 26 14.54 -7.45 0.05
C THR A 26 13.52 -6.99 1.10
N LEU A 27 12.71 -5.99 0.77
CA LEU A 27 11.70 -5.45 1.70
C LEU A 27 10.55 -6.44 1.89
N ALA A 28 10.04 -7.03 0.81
CA ALA A 28 8.92 -7.97 0.86
C ALA A 28 9.25 -9.18 1.75
N SER A 29 10.44 -9.77 1.61
CA SER A 29 10.87 -10.90 2.44
C SER A 29 11.05 -10.53 3.91
N ALA A 30 11.50 -9.30 4.22
CA ALA A 30 11.61 -8.83 5.60
C ALA A 30 10.23 -8.73 6.27
N VAL A 31 9.25 -8.17 5.55
CA VAL A 31 7.85 -8.06 6.03
C VAL A 31 7.23 -9.43 6.22
N SER A 32 7.41 -10.34 5.26
CA SER A 32 6.90 -11.71 5.36
C SER A 32 7.55 -12.51 6.50
N ARG A 33 8.86 -12.36 6.73
CA ARG A 33 9.56 -13.00 7.88
C ARG A 33 9.04 -12.50 9.22
N ALA A 34 8.73 -11.20 9.31
CA ALA A 34 8.16 -10.59 10.50
C ALA A 34 6.68 -10.95 10.73
N GLY A 35 6.07 -11.73 9.82
CA GLY A 35 4.71 -12.24 9.95
C GLY A 35 3.65 -11.39 9.24
N GLY A 36 4.02 -10.26 8.64
CA GLY A 36 3.15 -9.52 7.72
C GLY A 36 3.09 -10.16 6.33
N LEU A 37 2.58 -9.41 5.36
CA LEU A 37 2.56 -9.79 3.96
C LEU A 37 3.40 -8.80 3.12
N GLY A 38 4.55 -9.27 2.66
CA GLY A 38 5.32 -8.56 1.63
C GLY A 38 4.63 -8.61 0.27
N ILE A 39 4.67 -7.51 -0.48
CA ILE A 39 4.15 -7.43 -1.85
C ILE A 39 5.29 -7.05 -2.79
N ILE A 40 5.53 -7.87 -3.81
CA ILE A 40 6.46 -7.52 -4.90
C ILE A 40 5.71 -6.68 -5.94
N GLU A 41 6.25 -5.51 -6.28
CA GLU A 41 5.74 -4.67 -7.36
C GLU A 41 6.25 -5.12 -8.74
N THR A 42 5.46 -4.89 -9.79
CA THR A 42 5.85 -5.23 -11.18
C THR A 42 5.76 -4.05 -12.16
N SER A 43 5.68 -2.82 -11.65
CA SER A 43 5.55 -1.58 -12.45
C SER A 43 6.86 -1.05 -13.02
N SER A 44 8.00 -1.36 -12.40
CA SER A 44 9.26 -0.62 -12.61
C SER A 44 10.01 -0.93 -13.92
N GLY A 45 9.38 -1.59 -14.88
CA GLY A 45 9.99 -1.84 -16.19
C GLY A 45 11.10 -2.92 -16.22
N GLU A 46 11.39 -3.57 -15.09
CA GLU A 46 12.36 -4.68 -15.00
C GLU A 46 11.68 -6.05 -14.97
N THR A 47 10.85 -6.37 -15.97
CA THR A 47 10.02 -7.60 -16.00
C THR A 47 10.80 -8.86 -15.64
N ALA A 48 11.95 -9.09 -16.28
CA ALA A 48 12.78 -10.28 -16.01
C ALA A 48 13.35 -10.29 -14.58
N ASN A 49 13.67 -9.12 -14.02
CA ASN A 49 14.10 -9.02 -12.62
C ASN A 49 12.95 -9.33 -11.67
N CYS A 50 11.74 -8.81 -11.95
CA CYS A 50 10.53 -9.13 -11.17
C CYS A 50 10.29 -10.64 -11.15
N GLN A 51 10.38 -11.30 -12.31
CA GLN A 51 10.18 -12.74 -12.43
C GLN A 51 11.20 -13.53 -11.58
N ARG A 52 12.49 -13.19 -11.64
CA ARG A 52 13.52 -13.82 -10.80
C ARG A 52 13.24 -13.64 -9.30
N GLU A 53 12.87 -12.44 -8.90
CA GLU A 53 12.56 -12.15 -7.50
C GLU A 53 11.32 -12.88 -7.00
N ILE A 54 10.27 -12.97 -7.83
CA ILE A 54 9.08 -13.77 -7.55
C ILE A 54 9.46 -15.23 -7.40
N THR A 55 10.23 -15.81 -8.33
CA THR A 55 10.69 -17.22 -8.24
C THR A 55 11.45 -17.48 -6.95
N ALA A 56 12.35 -16.56 -6.56
CA ALA A 56 13.09 -16.69 -5.30
C ALA A 56 12.16 -16.61 -4.07
N MET A 57 11.17 -15.72 -4.09
CA MET A 57 10.18 -15.60 -3.02
C MET A 57 9.27 -16.83 -2.91
N VAL A 58 8.85 -17.43 -4.04
CA VAL A 58 8.13 -18.72 -4.05
C VAL A 58 8.99 -19.82 -3.41
N ALA A 59 10.26 -19.93 -3.83
CA ALA A 59 11.19 -20.93 -3.29
C ALA A 59 11.46 -20.77 -1.78
N SER A 60 11.32 -19.54 -1.25
CA SER A 60 11.49 -19.28 0.19
C SER A 60 10.38 -19.87 1.06
N GLY A 61 9.20 -20.16 0.50
CA GLY A 61 8.03 -20.64 1.24
C GLY A 61 7.35 -19.58 2.12
N LEU A 62 7.83 -18.33 2.13
CA LEU A 62 7.21 -17.23 2.88
C LEU A 62 5.86 -16.82 2.24
N PRO A 63 4.85 -16.41 3.04
CA PRO A 63 3.64 -15.81 2.50
C PRO A 63 3.97 -14.45 1.88
N PHE A 64 3.63 -14.24 0.61
CA PHE A 64 3.82 -12.97 -0.09
C PHE A 64 2.77 -12.82 -1.19
N GLY A 65 2.64 -11.61 -1.72
CA GLY A 65 1.81 -11.35 -2.90
C GLY A 65 2.55 -10.56 -3.97
N VAL A 66 1.88 -10.37 -5.10
CA VAL A 66 2.38 -9.56 -6.23
C VAL A 66 1.37 -8.46 -6.56
N ASN A 67 1.85 -7.26 -6.89
CA ASN A 67 1.01 -6.22 -7.45
C ASN A 67 1.09 -6.19 -8.97
N LEU A 68 -0.07 -6.20 -9.63
CA LEU A 68 -0.22 -6.00 -11.07
C LEU A 68 -0.85 -4.61 -11.34
N PRO A 69 -0.03 -3.59 -11.68
CA PRO A 69 -0.50 -2.25 -11.97
C PRO A 69 -0.94 -2.17 -13.45
N ILE A 70 -2.25 -2.32 -13.68
CA ILE A 70 -2.82 -2.73 -14.97
C ILE A 70 -2.42 -1.82 -16.14
N ARG A 71 -2.50 -0.50 -15.96
CA ARG A 71 -2.10 0.49 -16.99
C ARG A 71 -0.59 0.51 -17.27
N PHE A 72 0.22 -0.03 -16.37
CA PHE A 72 1.67 -0.01 -16.45
C PHE A 72 2.25 -1.37 -16.85
N LEU A 73 1.41 -2.39 -17.06
CA LEU A 73 1.85 -3.64 -17.66
C LEU A 73 2.13 -3.42 -19.14
N LYS A 74 3.34 -3.80 -19.56
CA LYS A 74 3.76 -3.73 -20.97
C LYS A 74 2.96 -4.67 -21.86
N ASP A 75 2.68 -5.86 -21.35
CA ASP A 75 2.01 -6.97 -22.02
C ASP A 75 1.50 -7.99 -20.99
N ASP A 76 0.91 -9.10 -21.46
CA ASP A 76 0.36 -10.17 -20.62
C ASP A 76 1.42 -11.16 -20.11
N ALA A 77 2.72 -10.96 -20.37
CA ALA A 77 3.76 -11.90 -19.94
C ALA A 77 3.86 -11.98 -18.41
N MET A 78 3.72 -10.84 -17.71
CA MET A 78 3.72 -10.83 -16.25
C MET A 78 2.48 -11.52 -15.67
N LEU A 79 1.29 -11.31 -16.27
CA LEU A 79 0.06 -11.99 -15.86
C LEU A 79 0.21 -13.52 -15.99
N ARG A 80 0.65 -14.00 -17.16
CA ARG A 80 0.87 -15.43 -17.40
C ARG A 80 1.88 -16.02 -16.42
N PHE A 81 3.01 -15.35 -16.25
CA PHE A 81 4.02 -15.77 -15.29
C PHE A 81 3.47 -15.86 -13.86
N VAL A 82 2.71 -14.85 -13.41
CA VAL A 82 2.08 -14.87 -12.08
C VAL A 82 1.12 -16.06 -11.93
N CYS A 83 0.28 -16.33 -12.93
CA CYS A 83 -0.63 -17.49 -12.92
C CYS A 83 0.11 -18.83 -12.83
N GLU A 84 1.31 -18.94 -13.42
CA GLU A 84 2.11 -20.18 -13.46
C GLU A 84 3.08 -20.32 -12.28
N SER A 85 3.35 -19.23 -11.56
CA SER A 85 4.41 -19.16 -10.54
C SER A 85 4.08 -19.81 -9.19
N GLY A 86 2.82 -20.17 -8.94
CA GLY A 86 2.39 -20.70 -7.64
C GLY A 86 2.14 -19.64 -6.55
N ILE A 87 2.07 -18.36 -6.92
CA ILE A 87 1.56 -17.28 -6.05
C ILE A 87 0.11 -17.58 -5.66
N ARG A 88 -0.30 -17.15 -4.46
CA ARG A 88 -1.69 -17.31 -3.98
C ARG A 88 -2.45 -15.99 -3.75
N PHE A 89 -1.77 -14.85 -3.83
CA PHE A 89 -2.37 -13.55 -3.55
C PHE A 89 -1.84 -12.47 -4.51
N VAL A 90 -2.76 -11.76 -5.16
CA VAL A 90 -2.45 -10.65 -6.06
C VAL A 90 -3.25 -9.42 -5.65
N THR A 91 -2.57 -8.27 -5.63
CA THR A 91 -3.23 -6.98 -5.67
C THR A 91 -3.20 -6.44 -7.09
N THR A 92 -4.30 -5.87 -7.56
CA THR A 92 -4.35 -5.13 -8.83
C THR A 92 -4.55 -3.65 -8.54
N SER A 93 -4.04 -2.79 -9.40
CA SER A 93 -4.16 -1.33 -9.26
C SER A 93 -4.19 -0.64 -10.63
N ALA A 94 -4.40 0.69 -10.64
CA ALA A 94 -4.25 1.55 -11.81
C ALA A 94 -4.95 1.01 -13.08
N GLY A 95 -6.27 0.89 -13.06
CA GLY A 95 -7.06 0.39 -14.20
C GLY A 95 -8.18 -0.54 -13.76
N SER A 96 -8.99 -1.03 -14.69
CA SER A 96 -10.05 -1.98 -14.38
C SER A 96 -9.51 -3.42 -14.30
N PRO A 97 -9.77 -4.16 -13.21
CA PRO A 97 -9.28 -5.52 -13.04
C PRO A 97 -10.07 -6.56 -13.83
N ALA A 98 -11.18 -6.19 -14.49
CA ALA A 98 -12.14 -7.13 -15.09
C ALA A 98 -11.50 -8.20 -15.99
N LYS A 99 -10.49 -7.84 -16.79
CA LYS A 99 -9.79 -8.78 -17.70
C LYS A 99 -8.79 -9.70 -16.98
N PHE A 100 -8.37 -9.35 -15.78
CA PHE A 100 -7.34 -10.04 -15.00
C PHE A 100 -7.94 -11.02 -14.00
N ILE A 101 -9.16 -10.77 -13.52
CA ILE A 101 -9.79 -11.57 -12.47
C ILE A 101 -9.96 -13.03 -12.90
N ALA A 102 -10.58 -13.30 -14.05
CA ALA A 102 -10.85 -14.68 -14.47
C ALA A 102 -9.57 -15.52 -14.63
N PRO A 103 -8.51 -15.06 -15.33
CA PRO A 103 -7.25 -15.79 -15.40
C PRO A 103 -6.58 -16.04 -14.03
N LEU A 104 -6.56 -15.03 -13.16
CA LEU A 104 -5.94 -15.16 -11.83
C LEU A 104 -6.71 -16.16 -10.94
N LYS A 105 -8.04 -16.06 -10.92
CA LYS A 105 -8.88 -16.99 -10.14
C LYS A 105 -8.82 -18.41 -10.67
N ALA A 106 -8.72 -18.62 -11.98
CA ALA A 106 -8.50 -19.94 -12.57
C ALA A 106 -7.18 -20.58 -12.12
N ALA A 107 -6.17 -19.76 -11.79
CA ALA A 107 -4.91 -20.20 -11.19
C ALA A 107 -4.97 -20.38 -9.66
N GLY A 108 -6.14 -20.21 -9.03
CA GLY A 108 -6.32 -20.34 -7.58
C GLY A 108 -5.79 -19.13 -6.78
N ILE A 109 -5.61 -17.98 -7.43
CA ILE A 109 -5.10 -16.75 -6.80
C ILE A 109 -6.26 -15.93 -6.24
N ASN A 110 -6.14 -15.52 -4.97
CA ASN A 110 -7.02 -14.50 -4.39
C ASN A 110 -6.66 -13.12 -4.95
N VAL A 111 -7.64 -12.39 -5.47
CA VAL A 111 -7.44 -11.10 -6.13
C VAL A 111 -8.06 -9.97 -5.32
N TYR A 112 -7.23 -9.03 -4.87
CA TYR A 112 -7.67 -7.79 -4.26
C TYR A 112 -7.43 -6.63 -5.22
N HIS A 113 -8.30 -5.61 -5.22
CA HIS A 113 -8.11 -4.42 -6.06
C HIS A 113 -8.01 -3.15 -5.21
N ALA A 114 -7.07 -2.27 -5.54
CA ALA A 114 -6.92 -0.96 -4.92
C ALA A 114 -8.00 0.01 -5.42
N VAL A 115 -8.82 0.54 -4.51
CA VAL A 115 -9.97 1.40 -4.84
C VAL A 115 -9.90 2.73 -4.08
N PRO A 116 -10.01 3.87 -4.78
CA PRO A 116 -10.02 5.18 -4.13
C PRO A 116 -11.44 5.76 -3.99
N THR A 117 -12.48 5.10 -4.52
CA THR A 117 -13.87 5.57 -4.46
C THR A 117 -14.85 4.42 -4.24
N LEU A 118 -16.03 4.74 -3.72
CA LEU A 118 -17.15 3.81 -3.61
C LEU A 118 -17.57 3.24 -4.97
N GLU A 119 -17.67 4.09 -6.00
CA GLU A 119 -18.06 3.63 -7.34
C GLU A 119 -17.09 2.58 -7.89
N THR A 120 -15.78 2.79 -7.72
CA THR A 120 -14.78 1.81 -8.17
C THR A 120 -14.86 0.52 -7.34
N ALA A 121 -15.12 0.63 -6.03
CA ALA A 121 -15.31 -0.52 -5.15
C ALA A 121 -16.46 -1.41 -5.61
N LEU A 122 -17.64 -0.82 -5.90
CA LEU A 122 -18.81 -1.56 -6.38
C LEU A 122 -18.51 -2.28 -7.70
N LYS A 123 -17.91 -1.58 -8.67
CA LYS A 123 -17.52 -2.18 -9.97
C LYS A 123 -16.53 -3.33 -9.81
N CYS A 124 -15.60 -3.25 -8.87
CA CYS A 124 -14.64 -4.32 -8.63
C CYS A 124 -15.30 -5.55 -7.98
N VAL A 125 -16.23 -5.34 -7.04
CA VAL A 125 -17.01 -6.42 -6.43
C VAL A 125 -17.88 -7.11 -7.49
N ASP A 126 -18.56 -6.35 -8.34
CA ASP A 126 -19.34 -6.90 -9.46
C ASP A 126 -18.47 -7.69 -10.44
N ALA A 127 -17.21 -7.28 -10.63
CA ALA A 127 -16.24 -8.00 -11.45
C ALA A 127 -15.69 -9.27 -10.78
N GLY A 128 -15.97 -9.50 -9.49
CA GLY A 128 -15.67 -10.75 -8.79
C GLY A 128 -14.32 -10.81 -8.06
N VAL A 129 -13.79 -9.66 -7.61
CA VAL A 129 -12.62 -9.63 -6.72
C VAL A 129 -12.92 -10.32 -5.38
N ASP A 130 -11.90 -10.88 -4.74
CA ASP A 130 -12.01 -11.57 -3.46
C ASP A 130 -11.86 -10.62 -2.25
N GLY A 131 -11.48 -9.37 -2.50
CA GLY A 131 -11.37 -8.30 -1.51
C GLY A 131 -10.94 -6.97 -2.10
N LEU A 132 -10.86 -5.94 -1.25
CA LEU A 132 -10.51 -4.58 -1.66
C LEU A 132 -9.35 -4.05 -0.82
N VAL A 133 -8.45 -3.29 -1.45
CA VAL A 133 -7.53 -2.39 -0.76
C VAL A 133 -8.14 -1.00 -0.85
N VAL A 134 -8.74 -0.54 0.25
CA VAL A 134 -9.45 0.75 0.31
C VAL A 134 -8.45 1.84 0.65
N GLU A 135 -8.13 2.69 -0.31
CA GLU A 135 -7.05 3.65 -0.19
C GLU A 135 -7.54 5.10 -0.16
N GLY A 136 -7.42 5.74 1.02
CA GLY A 136 -7.80 7.15 1.22
C GLY A 136 -6.81 8.14 0.60
N GLY A 137 -7.27 9.39 0.45
CA GLY A 137 -6.50 10.51 -0.11
C GLY A 137 -5.23 10.85 0.67
N GLU A 138 -5.12 10.45 1.93
CA GLU A 138 -3.97 10.65 2.81
C GLU A 138 -2.76 9.78 2.42
N GLY A 139 -2.97 8.71 1.64
CA GLY A 139 -1.93 7.80 1.17
C GLY A 139 -0.94 8.47 0.21
N GLY A 140 0.28 7.95 0.11
CA GLY A 140 1.30 8.42 -0.83
C GLY A 140 1.12 7.87 -2.24
N GLY A 141 1.80 8.48 -3.22
CA GLY A 141 1.76 8.00 -4.60
C GLY A 141 0.49 8.40 -5.35
N PHE A 142 0.05 7.60 -6.33
CA PHE A 142 -1.09 7.93 -7.18
C PHE A 142 -2.41 7.98 -6.41
N LYS A 143 -3.15 9.08 -6.53
CA LYS A 143 -4.42 9.34 -5.84
C LYS A 143 -5.52 9.74 -6.81
N ASN A 144 -6.76 9.64 -6.32
CA ASN A 144 -7.90 10.25 -7.01
C ASN A 144 -7.83 11.77 -6.83
N PRO A 145 -8.06 12.58 -7.89
CA PRO A 145 -8.24 14.03 -7.77
C PRO A 145 -9.32 14.43 -6.77
N GLU A 146 -10.42 13.67 -6.70
CA GLU A 146 -11.47 13.86 -5.72
C GLU A 146 -11.15 13.03 -4.48
N GLU A 147 -10.64 13.71 -3.46
CA GLU A 147 -10.16 13.06 -2.25
C GLU A 147 -11.30 12.64 -1.32
N VAL A 148 -11.22 11.40 -0.83
CA VAL A 148 -12.00 10.92 0.30
C VAL A 148 -11.01 10.36 1.32
N SER A 149 -11.17 10.73 2.59
CA SER A 149 -10.31 10.23 3.66
C SER A 149 -10.52 8.74 3.91
N THR A 150 -9.49 8.04 4.40
CA THR A 150 -9.60 6.61 4.77
C THR A 150 -10.75 6.38 5.75
N LEU A 151 -10.95 7.29 6.71
CA LEU A 151 -12.04 7.23 7.70
C LEU A 151 -13.43 7.21 7.03
N VAL A 152 -13.66 8.09 6.07
CA VAL A 152 -14.96 8.23 5.38
C VAL A 152 -15.15 7.12 4.35
N LEU A 153 -14.10 6.82 3.58
CA LEU A 153 -14.17 5.86 2.48
C LEU A 153 -14.43 4.43 2.97
N LEU A 154 -13.83 4.02 4.10
CA LEU A 154 -14.08 2.70 4.69
C LEU A 154 -15.54 2.52 5.07
N GLN A 155 -16.16 3.52 5.71
CA GLN A 155 -17.58 3.45 6.10
C GLN A 155 -18.49 3.37 4.87
N ALA A 156 -18.28 4.27 3.91
CA ALA A 156 -19.09 4.33 2.69
C ALA A 156 -19.04 3.00 1.90
N ILE A 157 -17.88 2.35 1.83
CA ILE A 157 -17.73 1.05 1.18
C ILE A 157 -18.35 -0.07 2.02
N ARG A 158 -18.06 -0.11 3.34
CA ARG A 158 -18.55 -1.17 4.21
C ARG A 158 -20.07 -1.24 4.25
N GLU A 159 -20.76 -0.10 4.17
CA GLU A 159 -22.23 -0.03 4.08
C GLU A 159 -22.84 -0.77 2.87
N ARG A 160 -22.05 -1.02 1.82
CA ARG A 160 -22.56 -1.45 0.51
C ARG A 160 -22.05 -2.80 0.04
N VAL A 161 -20.93 -3.28 0.58
CA VAL A 161 -20.31 -4.55 0.19
C VAL A 161 -19.98 -5.36 1.43
N GLU A 162 -19.72 -6.66 1.28
CA GLU A 162 -19.34 -7.57 2.39
C GLU A 162 -17.95 -8.21 2.21
N VAL A 163 -17.29 -7.99 1.07
CA VAL A 163 -15.94 -8.52 0.83
C VAL A 163 -14.93 -8.01 1.88
N PRO A 164 -13.85 -8.76 2.15
CA PRO A 164 -12.79 -8.32 3.05
C PRO A 164 -12.16 -7.01 2.57
N LEU A 165 -11.87 -6.12 3.53
CA LEU A 165 -11.25 -4.82 3.26
C LEU A 165 -9.87 -4.75 3.92
N ILE A 166 -8.89 -4.28 3.16
CA ILE A 166 -7.59 -3.85 3.66
C ILE A 166 -7.57 -2.32 3.62
N ALA A 167 -7.46 -1.67 4.77
CA ALA A 167 -7.40 -0.21 4.83
C ALA A 167 -6.01 0.31 4.49
N ALA A 168 -5.90 1.32 3.63
CA ALA A 168 -4.65 1.93 3.19
C ALA A 168 -4.74 3.46 3.23
N GLY A 169 -3.63 4.11 3.61
CA GLY A 169 -3.54 5.56 3.73
C GLY A 169 -3.69 6.06 5.17
N GLY A 170 -2.72 6.82 5.66
CA GLY A 170 -2.72 7.38 7.03
C GLY A 170 -2.25 6.44 8.15
N ILE A 171 -2.08 5.15 7.88
CA ILE A 171 -1.80 4.12 8.92
C ILE A 171 -0.30 3.87 9.06
N VAL A 172 0.21 3.89 10.30
CA VAL A 172 1.64 3.67 10.63
C VAL A 172 1.90 2.79 11.86
N ASP A 173 0.90 2.60 12.71
CA ASP A 173 1.00 1.95 14.01
C ASP A 173 -0.34 1.29 14.42
N GLY A 174 -0.41 0.79 15.66
CA GLY A 174 -1.56 0.08 16.19
C GLY A 174 -2.79 0.95 16.39
N ARG A 175 -2.64 2.28 16.56
CA ARG A 175 -3.76 3.23 16.58
C ARG A 175 -4.49 3.24 15.25
N GLY A 176 -3.75 3.42 14.16
CA GLY A 176 -4.32 3.40 12.81
C GLY A 176 -4.95 2.03 12.50
N MET A 177 -4.31 0.95 12.95
CA MET A 177 -4.85 -0.41 12.81
C MET A 177 -6.17 -0.59 13.55
N ALA A 178 -6.26 -0.20 14.82
CA ALA A 178 -7.46 -0.34 15.62
C ALA A 178 -8.62 0.49 15.06
N ALA A 179 -8.34 1.71 14.61
CA ALA A 179 -9.33 2.56 13.94
C ALA A 179 -9.86 1.90 12.66
N ALA A 180 -8.99 1.38 11.80
CA ALA A 180 -9.41 0.69 10.57
C ALA A 180 -10.29 -0.54 10.86
N PHE A 181 -9.93 -1.35 11.86
CA PHE A 181 -10.70 -2.52 12.27
C PHE A 181 -12.07 -2.14 12.83
N ALA A 182 -12.16 -1.05 13.60
CA ALA A 182 -13.43 -0.54 14.09
C ALA A 182 -14.40 -0.13 12.95
N LEU A 183 -13.86 0.24 11.78
CA LEU A 183 -14.62 0.59 10.57
C LEU A 183 -14.90 -0.61 9.66
N GLY A 184 -14.59 -1.83 10.10
CA GLY A 184 -14.88 -3.06 9.37
C GLY A 184 -13.79 -3.53 8.40
N ALA A 185 -12.57 -2.97 8.48
CA ALA A 185 -11.41 -3.55 7.82
C ALA A 185 -10.95 -4.82 8.54
N GLU A 186 -10.38 -5.74 7.77
CA GLU A 186 -9.80 -7.00 8.26
C GLU A 186 -8.27 -7.03 8.11
N GLY A 187 -7.69 -5.98 7.55
CA GLY A 187 -6.26 -5.77 7.50
C GLY A 187 -5.92 -4.32 7.21
N ILE A 188 -4.63 -4.01 7.33
CA ILE A 188 -4.09 -2.70 6.99
C ILE A 188 -2.96 -2.84 5.98
N GLN A 189 -2.77 -1.79 5.18
CA GLN A 189 -1.65 -1.65 4.28
C GLN A 189 -0.88 -0.37 4.62
N MET A 190 0.44 -0.50 4.77
CA MET A 190 1.34 0.61 5.06
C MET A 190 2.32 0.81 3.90
N GLY A 191 2.45 2.06 3.42
CA GLY A 191 3.45 2.45 2.43
C GLY A 191 4.60 3.22 3.07
N THR A 192 4.37 4.51 3.35
CA THR A 192 5.35 5.43 3.96
C THR A 192 6.10 4.83 5.17
N ARG A 193 5.39 4.10 6.05
CA ARG A 193 5.99 3.46 7.23
C ARG A 193 7.06 2.42 6.86
N PHE A 194 6.82 1.63 5.81
CA PHE A 194 7.79 0.64 5.34
C PHE A 194 8.87 1.24 4.44
N VAL A 195 8.64 2.38 3.77
CA VAL A 195 9.73 3.15 3.13
C VAL A 195 10.77 3.56 4.19
N ALA A 196 10.31 4.06 5.34
CA ALA A 196 11.15 4.43 6.48
C ALA A 196 11.45 3.24 7.42
N SER A 197 11.74 2.07 6.86
CA SER A 197 12.24 0.90 7.59
C SER A 197 13.73 0.67 7.34
N ALA A 198 14.41 -0.08 8.21
CA ALA A 198 15.83 -0.38 8.05
C ALA A 198 16.08 -1.19 6.75
N GLU A 199 15.21 -2.15 6.47
CA GLU A 199 15.29 -3.10 5.34
C GLU A 199 14.82 -2.51 4.01
N SER A 200 14.17 -1.35 4.02
CA SER A 200 13.87 -0.60 2.80
C SER A 200 15.15 -0.26 2.04
N PRO A 201 15.23 -0.52 0.72
CA PRO A 201 16.46 -0.31 -0.06
C PRO A 201 16.72 1.16 -0.39
N VAL A 202 15.82 2.07 0.00
CA VAL A 202 15.97 3.49 -0.34
C VAL A 202 17.12 4.15 0.40
N HIS A 203 17.66 5.19 -0.21
CA HIS A 203 18.71 6.04 0.34
C HIS A 203 18.29 6.65 1.68
N ALA A 204 19.26 6.83 2.60
CA ALA A 204 19.02 7.36 3.94
C ALA A 204 18.30 8.71 3.92
N HIS A 205 18.69 9.63 3.02
CA HIS A 205 18.04 10.93 2.85
C HIS A 205 16.52 10.84 2.65
N TYR A 206 16.03 9.83 1.94
CA TYR A 206 14.59 9.68 1.75
C TYR A 206 13.91 9.22 3.05
N LYS A 207 14.55 8.31 3.79
CA LYS A 207 14.07 7.90 5.12
C LYS A 207 14.07 9.08 6.10
N ASP A 208 15.14 9.88 6.09
CA ASP A 208 15.30 11.05 6.95
C ASP A 208 14.30 12.16 6.60
N ALA A 209 14.01 12.36 5.31
CA ALA A 209 12.99 13.30 4.86
C ALA A 209 11.58 12.88 5.31
N ILE A 210 11.27 11.59 5.34
CA ILE A 210 10.01 11.09 5.92
C ILE A 210 9.98 11.33 7.43
N VAL A 211 11.07 10.99 8.14
CA VAL A 211 11.14 11.12 9.61
C VAL A 211 11.09 12.58 10.07
N SER A 212 11.64 13.49 9.27
CA SER A 212 11.68 14.92 9.56
C SER A 212 10.43 15.67 9.07
N ALA A 213 9.52 15.01 8.35
CA ALA A 213 8.34 15.64 7.82
C ALA A 213 7.38 16.05 8.95
N GLU A 214 6.83 17.24 8.86
CA GLU A 214 5.68 17.62 9.69
C GLU A 214 4.40 16.90 9.21
N ILE A 215 3.35 16.93 10.03
CA ILE A 215 2.04 16.37 9.65
C ILE A 215 1.45 17.01 8.37
N THR A 216 1.80 18.27 8.10
CA THR A 216 1.44 18.96 6.85
C THR A 216 2.52 18.87 5.77
N GLY A 217 3.52 17.99 5.93
CA GLY A 217 4.73 17.90 5.12
C GLY A 217 4.55 17.34 3.70
N THR A 218 3.32 17.17 3.21
CA THR A 218 3.02 16.67 1.86
C THR A 218 2.07 17.59 1.10
N TRP A 219 2.09 17.48 -0.23
CA TRP A 219 1.11 18.09 -1.11
C TRP A 219 0.39 17.02 -1.94
N MET A 220 -0.88 17.30 -2.27
CA MET A 220 -1.51 16.72 -3.45
C MET A 220 -1.06 17.51 -4.67
N LEU A 221 -0.58 16.82 -5.70
CA LEU A 221 0.02 17.39 -6.90
C LEU A 221 -0.79 17.00 -8.14
N ASN A 222 -0.59 17.75 -9.22
CA ASN A 222 -1.29 17.58 -10.49
C ASN A 222 -2.82 17.72 -10.37
N THR A 223 -3.31 18.62 -9.50
CA THR A 223 -4.74 18.75 -9.16
C THR A 223 -5.62 19.25 -10.31
N LYS A 224 -5.03 19.76 -11.40
CA LYS A 224 -5.76 20.19 -12.62
C LYS A 224 -5.76 19.13 -13.73
N SER A 225 -5.18 17.95 -13.49
CA SER A 225 -5.10 16.86 -14.47
C SER A 225 -5.11 15.49 -13.78
N THR A 226 -5.04 14.42 -14.55
CA THR A 226 -4.97 13.04 -14.04
C THR A 226 -3.74 12.34 -14.61
N PRO A 227 -3.03 11.52 -13.82
CA PRO A 227 -3.32 11.17 -12.43
C PRO A 227 -2.79 12.18 -11.40
N CYS A 228 -3.47 12.33 -10.27
CA CYS A 228 -2.94 13.06 -9.11
C CYS A 228 -1.95 12.20 -8.34
N ILE A 229 -1.01 12.84 -7.63
CA ILE A 229 -0.06 12.16 -6.77
C ILE A 229 0.10 12.90 -5.44
N ARG A 230 0.39 12.18 -4.36
CA ARG A 230 0.81 12.75 -3.07
C ARG A 230 2.29 12.51 -2.81
N ALA A 231 3.02 13.58 -2.50
CA ALA A 231 4.46 13.57 -2.28
C ALA A 231 4.89 14.54 -1.17
N LEU A 232 6.09 14.35 -0.62
CA LEU A 232 6.74 15.26 0.33
C LEU A 232 6.91 16.65 -0.28
N LYS A 233 6.84 17.69 0.56
CA LYS A 233 7.17 19.07 0.19
C LYS A 233 8.67 19.21 -0.05
N THR A 234 9.03 19.46 -1.30
CA THR A 234 10.38 19.81 -1.77
C THR A 234 10.32 20.97 -2.76
N ASP A 235 11.46 21.57 -3.10
CA ASP A 235 11.52 22.63 -4.12
C ASP A 235 11.02 22.13 -5.48
N PHE A 236 11.35 20.88 -5.83
CA PHE A 236 10.82 20.24 -7.03
C PHE A 236 9.28 20.17 -7.00
N THR A 237 8.68 19.62 -5.95
CA THR A 237 7.21 19.48 -5.86
C THR A 237 6.46 20.80 -5.74
N ARG A 238 7.12 21.87 -5.25
CA ARG A 238 6.51 23.21 -5.13
C ARG A 238 6.10 23.74 -6.48
N THR A 239 6.96 23.56 -7.48
CA THR A 239 6.66 23.98 -8.86
C THR A 239 5.40 23.32 -9.42
N ILE A 240 5.22 22.02 -9.14
CA ILE A 240 4.05 21.25 -9.57
C ILE A 240 2.81 21.65 -8.79
N HIS A 241 2.93 21.86 -7.47
CA HIS A 241 1.84 22.29 -6.61
C HIS A 241 1.28 23.64 -7.07
N ASP A 242 2.15 24.64 -7.25
CA ASP A 242 1.76 26.00 -7.61
C ASP A 242 1.16 26.08 -9.02
N ALA A 243 1.70 25.30 -9.96
CA ALA A 243 1.13 25.18 -11.31
C ALA A 243 -0.20 24.39 -11.32
N GLY A 244 -0.31 23.37 -10.47
CA GLY A 244 -1.38 22.37 -10.46
C GLY A 244 -1.26 21.33 -11.59
N LEU A 245 -0.15 21.32 -12.33
CA LEU A 245 0.09 20.45 -13.49
C LEU A 245 1.47 19.78 -13.41
N MET A 246 1.49 18.48 -13.69
CA MET A 246 2.69 17.65 -13.75
C MET A 246 3.12 17.44 -15.20
N GLN A 247 4.42 17.60 -15.48
CA GLN A 247 4.98 17.37 -16.81
C GLN A 247 5.19 15.85 -17.06
N PRO A 248 5.14 15.38 -18.32
CA PRO A 248 5.29 13.95 -18.63
C PRO A 248 6.60 13.32 -18.12
N ASP A 249 7.67 14.09 -18.03
CA ASP A 249 9.01 13.68 -17.61
C ASP A 249 9.25 13.77 -16.10
N THR A 250 8.22 14.13 -15.32
CA THR A 250 8.30 14.34 -13.85
C THR A 250 8.94 13.17 -13.09
N PHE A 251 8.78 11.94 -13.57
CA PHE A 251 9.29 10.73 -12.92
C PHE A 251 10.65 10.25 -13.45
N THR A 252 11.26 10.93 -14.42
CA THR A 252 12.55 10.51 -15.02
C THR A 252 13.66 10.35 -13.97
N GLY A 253 13.70 11.25 -12.98
CA GLY A 253 14.68 11.24 -11.89
C GLY A 253 14.33 10.36 -10.69
N ILE A 254 13.28 9.54 -10.73
CA ILE A 254 12.75 8.88 -9.52
C ILE A 254 13.76 7.94 -8.84
N GLN A 255 14.61 7.28 -9.60
CA GLN A 255 15.67 6.43 -9.04
C GLN A 255 16.77 7.25 -8.35
N GLN A 256 17.00 8.51 -8.75
CA GLN A 256 17.93 9.40 -8.04
C GLN A 256 17.37 9.83 -6.69
N VAL A 257 16.04 10.00 -6.56
CA VAL A 257 15.40 10.17 -5.25
C VAL A 257 15.57 8.90 -4.42
N TYR A 258 15.19 7.75 -4.97
CA TYR A 258 15.09 6.51 -4.20
C TYR A 258 16.44 5.93 -3.83
N PHE A 259 17.44 5.97 -4.69
CA PHE A 259 18.72 5.30 -4.48
C PHE A 259 19.93 6.25 -4.50
N GLY A 260 19.80 7.42 -5.14
CA GLY A 260 20.83 8.47 -5.13
C GLY A 260 20.71 9.48 -3.99
N GLY A 261 19.56 9.55 -3.31
CA GLY A 261 19.33 10.50 -2.22
C GLY A 261 19.12 11.96 -2.64
N ASP A 262 18.91 12.23 -3.93
CA ASP A 262 18.56 13.55 -4.42
C ASP A 262 17.05 13.78 -4.32
N MET A 263 16.62 14.41 -3.24
CA MET A 263 15.21 14.68 -2.95
C MET A 263 14.54 15.68 -3.90
N ASN A 264 15.29 16.31 -4.80
CA ASN A 264 14.77 17.23 -5.82
C ASN A 264 14.86 16.68 -7.25
N ALA A 265 15.29 15.44 -7.46
CA ALA A 265 15.35 14.84 -8.79
C ALA A 265 13.98 14.44 -9.36
N ALA A 266 13.00 14.18 -8.49
CA ALA A 266 11.61 13.83 -8.82
C ALA A 266 10.73 13.93 -7.56
N PRO A 267 9.40 13.74 -7.63
CA PRO A 267 8.54 13.74 -6.44
C PRO A 267 8.84 12.55 -5.51
N ALA A 268 9.20 12.85 -4.26
CA ALA A 268 9.35 11.86 -3.21
C ALA A 268 7.98 11.43 -2.66
N LEU A 269 7.42 10.35 -3.22
CA LEU A 269 6.07 9.85 -2.93
C LEU A 269 5.91 9.37 -1.47
N ALA A 270 5.22 10.17 -0.65
CA ALA A 270 4.88 9.84 0.73
C ALA A 270 3.45 10.30 1.05
N GLY A 271 2.78 9.58 1.95
CA GLY A 271 1.49 9.99 2.50
C GLY A 271 1.62 11.01 3.63
N GLN A 272 0.49 11.60 4.04
CA GLN A 272 0.44 12.49 5.22
C GLN A 272 0.94 11.81 6.50
N SER A 273 0.88 10.49 6.53
CA SER A 273 1.43 9.67 7.61
C SER A 273 2.94 9.82 7.84
N ALA A 274 3.68 10.50 6.95
CA ALA A 274 5.07 10.86 7.18
C ALA A 274 5.26 11.60 8.52
N GLY A 275 4.37 12.54 8.87
CA GLY A 275 4.45 13.28 10.13
C GLY A 275 4.12 12.47 11.41
N LEU A 276 3.80 11.19 11.27
CA LEU A 276 3.59 10.25 12.39
C LEU A 276 4.76 9.25 12.53
N ILE A 277 5.79 9.39 11.69
CA ILE A 277 6.94 8.49 11.63
C ILE A 277 8.14 9.21 12.24
N HIS A 278 8.54 8.81 13.45
CA HIS A 278 9.56 9.56 14.21
C HIS A 278 10.94 8.89 14.25
N ALA A 279 11.09 7.71 13.64
CA ALA A 279 12.36 6.99 13.57
C ALA A 279 12.34 5.95 12.46
N VAL A 280 13.51 5.63 11.92
CA VAL A 280 13.74 4.42 11.13
C VAL A 280 13.83 3.24 12.08
N LYS A 281 13.04 2.20 11.84
CA LYS A 281 13.00 0.98 12.67
C LYS A 281 13.14 -0.27 11.81
N PRO A 282 13.66 -1.38 12.35
CA PRO A 282 13.55 -2.69 11.71
C PRO A 282 12.08 -3.04 11.44
N VAL A 283 11.80 -3.72 10.33
CA VAL A 283 10.46 -4.18 9.96
C VAL A 283 9.82 -5.03 11.06
N GLN A 284 10.61 -5.91 11.69
CA GLN A 284 10.16 -6.72 12.83
C GLN A 284 9.60 -5.86 13.97
N GLN A 285 10.35 -4.83 14.36
CA GLN A 285 9.96 -3.92 15.43
C GLN A 285 8.69 -3.14 15.05
N ILE A 286 8.58 -2.66 13.81
CA ILE A 286 7.38 -1.95 13.33
C ILE A 286 6.13 -2.83 13.50
N ILE A 287 6.21 -4.10 13.09
CA ILE A 287 5.09 -5.03 13.15
C ILE A 287 4.75 -5.40 14.60
N ASP A 288 5.76 -5.74 15.42
CA ASP A 288 5.54 -6.13 16.82
C ASP A 288 4.89 -5.00 17.64
N GLU A 289 5.37 -3.76 17.49
CA GLU A 289 4.79 -2.59 18.15
C GLU A 289 3.36 -2.34 17.67
N THR A 290 3.11 -2.44 16.35
CA THR A 290 1.77 -2.24 15.77
C THR A 290 0.77 -3.25 16.34
N VAL A 291 1.15 -4.53 16.44
CA VAL A 291 0.31 -5.60 16.96
C VAL A 291 0.06 -5.44 18.46
N ALA A 292 1.11 -5.13 19.24
CA ALA A 292 0.99 -4.92 20.68
C ALA A 292 0.09 -3.72 21.02
N GLU A 293 0.27 -2.61 20.30
CA GLU A 293 -0.55 -1.40 20.48
C GLU A 293 -2.00 -1.64 20.04
N PHE A 294 -2.22 -2.34 18.91
CA PHE A 294 -3.56 -2.74 18.47
C PHE A 294 -4.31 -3.50 19.58
N HIS A 295 -3.70 -4.55 20.14
CA HIS A 295 -4.33 -5.34 21.20
C HIS A 295 -4.58 -4.54 22.48
N THR A 296 -3.67 -3.63 22.84
CA THR A 296 -3.86 -2.73 23.99
C THR A 296 -5.09 -1.83 23.79
N ILE A 297 -5.23 -1.24 22.61
CA ILE A 297 -6.36 -0.36 22.28
C ILE A 297 -7.67 -1.17 22.22
N SER A 298 -7.66 -2.34 21.58
CA SER A 298 -8.83 -3.21 21.50
C SER A 298 -9.29 -3.68 22.88
N ALA A 299 -8.37 -4.02 23.79
CA ALA A 299 -8.71 -4.39 25.17
C ALA A 299 -9.40 -3.24 25.91
N ARG A 300 -8.88 -2.01 25.79
CA ARG A 300 -9.49 -0.81 26.36
C ARG A 300 -10.89 -0.55 25.80
N MET A 301 -11.08 -0.62 24.49
CA MET A 301 -12.39 -0.45 23.84
C MET A 301 -13.37 -1.56 24.25
N GLY A 302 -12.90 -2.81 24.37
CA GLY A 302 -13.68 -3.93 24.85
C GLY A 302 -14.16 -3.74 26.29
N ALA A 303 -13.31 -3.19 27.16
CA ALA A 303 -13.69 -2.87 28.54
C ALA A 303 -14.78 -1.80 28.61
N MET A 304 -14.68 -0.74 27.79
CA MET A 304 -15.73 0.29 27.66
C MET A 304 -17.06 -0.32 27.23
N ALA A 305 -17.03 -1.18 26.20
CA ALA A 305 -18.22 -1.87 25.70
C ALA A 305 -18.85 -2.80 26.75
N ALA A 306 -18.03 -3.58 27.45
CA ALA A 306 -18.48 -4.49 28.51
C ALA A 306 -19.13 -3.73 29.68
N ALA A 307 -18.55 -2.59 30.06
CA ALA A 307 -19.07 -1.73 31.12
C ALA A 307 -20.24 -0.83 30.68
N ARG A 308 -20.55 -0.77 29.37
CA ARG A 308 -21.54 0.15 28.77
C ARG A 308 -21.32 1.62 29.16
N GLN A 309 -20.05 2.02 29.26
CA GLN A 309 -19.63 3.40 29.56
C GLN A 309 -18.45 3.79 28.68
N PHE A 310 -18.22 5.09 28.50
CA PHE A 310 -17.19 5.62 27.61
C PHE A 310 -15.85 5.93 28.31
N GLY A 311 -15.60 5.28 29.44
CA GLY A 311 -14.55 5.63 30.39
C GLY A 311 -15.15 5.93 31.74
#